data_AF-A0A9D5QNC4-F1
#
_entry.id   AF-A0A9D5QNC4-F1
#
_cell.length_a   1.000
_cell.length_b   1.000
_cell.length_c   1.000
_cell.angle_alpha   90.00
_cell.angle_beta   90.00
_cell.angle_gamma   90.00
#
_symmetry.space_group_name_H-M   'P 1'
#
loop_
_entity.id
_entity.type
_entity.pdbx_description
1 polymer ?
#
loop_
_entity_poly.entity_id
_entity_poly.type
_entity_poly.pdbx_seq_one_letter_code
_entity_poly.pdbx_strand_id
1 'polypeptide(L)'
;MRRIIFTLLSFCLALLCMAQTDVESRMSRIRADSRYRWGEARSASYDEAKEAAREDLMHKLKTVLVSESSLVNDEFSNTTTSLTVATIENLEELMTQSGKDYVVMVYVSEADLRRAEEERKEMIADFVKQGISQEEQLNISEALKYYTWALRLLSTYQDKVNVKTPAGEKDAKTWLSSHIPGVLSNISISIPNEQISESPDDYDRYLVNIEATYDGRPVSMLDIGYFNGERMVSPVHCKSGRGVLPFHRLEGMNEVSIRVLYDFAQDGRNYSPTVASVYPKGYKRMNFDERASLRVPLKMKKDKMVKAESVPEVPAPRQSKSEAEAAQEDAAPIIKEPRKTIERPFSEKAQAYIDMMKRVEQAIRKRDTQSVRDCFTDEGFRLFQLMMGSGSVTVTKANPSYTVEESGNYIVGKSIPVAIKSSKHVSNEKIVFRFDPETGKIKSVAYALTQRAENDIFREASWGLDSRYALLQFMEDYQTAYALKRLDYIESIFSDNAIIITGTLSPKVRKRFYGPGEVSGLSLGNKVTYKKHTKDSYIARLKEDFRKNSFIQLIFEDTYISKVSNIEGLVNNDVIWIELNQCYKSSLYSDRGYLALQINMRPKGSEINVRTWTPYFIPIENLKKSFPIGY
;
A
#
# COMPACT_ATOMS: atom_id res chain seq x y z
N MET A 1 -38.71 -29.84 -52.10
CA MET A 1 -37.76 -28.89 -51.48
C MET A 1 -38.36 -27.53 -51.13
N ARG A 2 -38.98 -26.77 -52.06
CA ARG A 2 -39.55 -25.44 -51.79
C ARG A 2 -40.55 -25.35 -50.60
N ARG A 3 -41.44 -26.34 -50.43
CA ARG A 3 -42.41 -26.39 -49.32
C ARG A 3 -41.79 -26.69 -47.94
N ILE A 4 -40.68 -27.43 -47.90
CA ILE A 4 -39.96 -27.77 -46.67
C ILE A 4 -39.13 -26.57 -46.20
N ILE A 5 -38.53 -25.83 -47.14
CA ILE A 5 -37.81 -24.58 -46.84
C ILE A 5 -38.78 -23.51 -46.31
N PHE A 6 -39.97 -23.36 -46.89
CA PHE A 6 -40.97 -22.41 -46.40
C PHE A 6 -41.52 -22.75 -45.00
N THR A 7 -41.69 -24.03 -44.68
CA THR A 7 -42.16 -24.48 -43.36
C THR A 7 -41.09 -24.36 -42.28
N LEU A 8 -39.82 -24.63 -42.61
CA LEU A 8 -38.68 -24.34 -41.73
C LEU A 8 -38.49 -22.84 -41.53
N LEU A 9 -38.66 -22.02 -42.58
CA LEU A 9 -38.57 -20.56 -42.46
C LEU A 9 -39.71 -19.99 -41.61
N SER A 10 -40.94 -20.48 -41.76
CA SER A 10 -42.08 -20.07 -40.93
C SER A 10 -41.95 -20.53 -39.49
N PHE A 11 -41.36 -21.71 -39.24
CA PHE A 11 -41.11 -22.23 -37.90
C PHE A 11 -39.98 -21.45 -37.20
N CYS A 12 -38.91 -21.12 -37.90
CA CYS A 12 -37.87 -20.22 -37.39
C CYS A 12 -38.39 -18.80 -37.14
N LEU A 13 -39.27 -18.27 -38.01
CA LEU A 13 -39.90 -16.97 -37.82
C LEU A 13 -40.88 -16.98 -36.63
N ALA A 14 -41.63 -18.07 -36.43
CA ALA A 14 -42.50 -18.27 -35.27
C ALA A 14 -41.69 -18.39 -33.97
N LEU A 15 -40.54 -19.08 -33.97
CA LEU A 15 -39.64 -19.17 -32.82
C LEU A 15 -39.00 -17.80 -32.48
N LEU A 16 -38.64 -17.00 -33.49
CA LEU A 16 -38.16 -15.63 -33.30
C LEU A 16 -39.25 -14.70 -32.73
N CYS A 17 -40.49 -14.81 -33.22
CA CYS A 17 -41.62 -14.07 -32.65
C CYS A 17 -41.95 -14.51 -31.22
N MET A 18 -41.88 -15.83 -30.91
CA MET A 18 -42.12 -16.34 -29.56
C MET A 18 -41.05 -15.91 -28.55
N ALA A 19 -39.78 -15.86 -28.97
CA ALA A 19 -38.70 -15.32 -28.16
C ALA A 19 -38.86 -13.80 -27.89
N GLN A 20 -39.32 -13.02 -28.89
CA GLN A 20 -39.62 -11.60 -28.71
C GLN A 20 -40.82 -11.36 -27.78
N THR A 21 -41.87 -12.19 -27.85
CA THR A 21 -43.01 -12.10 -26.92
C THR A 21 -42.65 -12.42 -25.47
N ASP A 22 -41.67 -13.30 -25.23
CA ASP A 22 -41.21 -13.61 -23.87
C ASP A 22 -40.41 -12.44 -23.26
N VAL A 23 -39.56 -11.78 -24.06
CA VAL A 23 -38.80 -10.60 -23.61
C VAL A 23 -39.71 -9.41 -23.29
N GLU A 24 -40.69 -9.09 -24.15
CA GLU A 24 -41.64 -8.01 -23.87
C GLU A 24 -42.58 -8.32 -22.69
N SER A 25 -42.98 -9.58 -22.54
CA SER A 25 -43.72 -10.02 -21.35
C SER A 25 -42.87 -9.82 -20.08
N ARG A 26 -41.58 -10.13 -20.13
CA ARG A 26 -40.64 -9.92 -19.02
C ARG A 26 -40.38 -8.45 -18.73
N MET A 27 -40.18 -7.62 -19.76
CA MET A 27 -40.07 -6.16 -19.61
C MET A 27 -41.32 -5.59 -18.93
N SER A 28 -42.51 -6.03 -19.36
CA SER A 28 -43.79 -5.59 -18.76
C SER A 28 -43.92 -6.00 -17.29
N ARG A 29 -43.45 -7.19 -16.90
CA ARG A 29 -43.39 -7.60 -15.49
C ARG A 29 -42.46 -6.70 -14.68
N ILE A 30 -41.28 -6.36 -15.20
CA ILE A 30 -40.32 -5.47 -14.52
C ILE A 30 -40.89 -4.05 -14.38
N ARG A 31 -41.61 -3.54 -15.39
CA ARG A 31 -42.27 -2.23 -15.32
C ARG A 31 -43.27 -2.13 -14.18
N ALA A 32 -43.99 -3.22 -13.89
CA ALA A 32 -45.05 -3.28 -12.90
C ALA A 32 -44.58 -3.69 -11.48
N ASP A 33 -43.38 -4.28 -11.36
CA ASP A 33 -42.87 -4.81 -10.09
C ASP A 33 -41.98 -3.79 -9.39
N SER A 34 -42.45 -3.27 -8.25
CA SER A 34 -41.74 -2.27 -7.44
C SER A 34 -40.43 -2.77 -6.84
N ARG A 35 -40.14 -4.08 -6.90
CA ARG A 35 -38.85 -4.65 -6.50
C ARG A 35 -37.73 -4.36 -7.51
N TYR A 36 -38.04 -3.75 -8.65
CA TYR A 36 -37.06 -3.41 -9.67
C TYR A 36 -37.08 -1.91 -9.98
N ARG A 37 -35.89 -1.37 -10.23
CA ARG A 37 -35.68 -0.07 -10.86
C ARG A 37 -35.18 -0.29 -12.27
N TRP A 38 -35.72 0.46 -13.22
CA TRP A 38 -35.46 0.25 -14.63
C TRP A 38 -35.40 1.56 -15.40
N GLY A 39 -34.56 1.57 -16.42
CA GLY A 39 -34.52 2.58 -17.47
C GLY A 39 -34.72 1.93 -18.82
N GLU A 40 -35.34 2.65 -19.74
CA GLU A 40 -35.67 2.14 -21.07
C GLU A 40 -35.43 3.22 -22.11
N ALA A 41 -34.80 2.85 -23.21
CA ALA A 41 -34.65 3.74 -24.35
C ALA A 41 -34.74 2.98 -25.67
N ARG A 42 -34.99 3.77 -26.72
CA ARG A 42 -35.10 3.30 -28.10
C ARG A 42 -34.14 4.08 -28.99
N SER A 43 -33.32 3.39 -29.78
CA SER A 43 -32.50 4.00 -30.83
C SER A 43 -32.30 3.03 -32.00
N ALA A 44 -31.96 3.57 -33.17
CA ALA A 44 -31.53 2.79 -34.33
C ALA A 44 -30.22 2.02 -34.07
N SER A 45 -29.41 2.46 -33.10
CA SER A 45 -28.19 1.78 -32.65
C SER A 45 -28.41 1.12 -31.28
N TYR A 46 -27.99 -0.15 -31.15
CA TYR A 46 -28.04 -0.88 -29.88
C TYR A 46 -27.22 -0.18 -28.78
N ASP A 47 -26.00 0.27 -29.10
CA ASP A 47 -25.12 0.90 -28.11
C ASP A 47 -25.69 2.24 -27.64
N GLU A 48 -26.30 3.02 -28.53
CA GLU A 48 -26.97 4.27 -28.17
C GLU A 48 -28.24 4.01 -27.34
N ALA A 49 -29.06 3.02 -27.71
CA ALA A 49 -30.23 2.63 -26.95
C ALA A 49 -29.86 2.15 -25.54
N LYS A 50 -28.75 1.41 -25.43
CA LYS A 50 -28.23 0.93 -24.16
C LYS A 50 -27.74 2.06 -23.26
N GLU A 51 -26.93 2.97 -23.77
CA GLU A 51 -26.45 4.11 -22.97
C GLU A 51 -27.61 5.04 -22.57
N ALA A 52 -28.54 5.33 -23.48
CA ALA A 52 -29.73 6.12 -23.17
C ALA A 52 -30.64 5.41 -22.13
N ALA A 53 -30.76 4.08 -22.15
CA ALA A 53 -31.50 3.34 -21.14
C ALA A 53 -30.83 3.40 -19.76
N ARG A 54 -29.48 3.44 -19.71
CA ARG A 54 -28.73 3.67 -18.47
C ARG A 54 -28.94 5.09 -17.95
N GLU A 55 -28.95 6.09 -18.83
CA GLU A 55 -29.24 7.48 -18.48
C GLU A 55 -30.66 7.64 -17.95
N ASP A 56 -31.65 6.98 -18.55
CA ASP A 56 -33.03 6.97 -18.06
C ASP A 56 -33.14 6.30 -16.68
N LEU A 57 -32.44 5.18 -16.46
CA LEU A 57 -32.37 4.55 -15.14
C LEU A 57 -31.75 5.51 -14.10
N MET A 58 -30.66 6.18 -14.45
CA MET A 58 -30.02 7.18 -13.60
C MET A 58 -30.97 8.34 -13.30
N HIS A 59 -31.67 8.86 -14.30
CA HIS A 59 -32.63 9.96 -14.10
C HIS A 59 -33.76 9.54 -13.15
N LYS A 60 -34.32 8.34 -13.32
CA LYS A 60 -35.38 7.81 -12.45
C LYS A 60 -34.90 7.58 -11.02
N LEU A 61 -33.70 7.03 -10.83
CA LEU A 61 -33.10 6.87 -9.51
C LEU A 61 -32.87 8.24 -8.84
N LYS A 62 -32.40 9.24 -9.60
CA LYS A 62 -32.23 10.61 -9.11
C LYS A 62 -33.54 11.18 -8.59
N THR A 63 -34.64 11.02 -9.31
CA THR A 63 -35.96 11.53 -8.88
C THR A 63 -36.39 10.94 -7.55
N VAL A 64 -36.18 9.63 -7.35
CA VAL A 64 -36.46 8.95 -6.06
C VAL A 64 -35.56 9.53 -4.97
N LEU A 65 -34.26 9.64 -5.22
CA LEU A 65 -33.26 10.15 -4.28
C LEU A 65 -33.57 11.58 -3.80
N VAL A 66 -33.99 12.45 -4.71
CA VAL A 66 -34.39 13.84 -4.40
C VAL A 66 -35.71 13.86 -3.62
N SER A 67 -36.65 12.97 -3.93
CA SER A 67 -37.93 12.91 -3.23
C SER A 67 -37.82 12.41 -1.78
N GLU A 68 -36.84 11.55 -1.50
CA GLU A 68 -36.59 11.00 -0.16
C GLU A 68 -35.75 11.92 0.72
N SER A 69 -35.05 12.90 0.13
CA SER A 69 -34.10 13.77 0.85
C SER A 69 -34.38 15.26 0.61
N SER A 70 -35.03 15.90 1.58
CA SER A 70 -35.49 17.30 1.51
C SER A 70 -34.38 18.37 1.55
N LEU A 71 -33.10 17.98 1.57
CA LEU A 71 -31.95 18.88 1.77
C LEU A 71 -30.78 18.64 0.79
N VAL A 72 -30.96 17.83 -0.26
CA VAL A 72 -29.86 17.44 -1.16
C VAL A 72 -29.77 18.36 -2.39
N ASN A 73 -28.58 18.92 -2.65
CA ASN A 73 -28.29 19.70 -3.86
C ASN A 73 -28.20 18.81 -5.12
N ASP A 74 -28.59 19.35 -6.27
CA ASP A 74 -28.64 18.67 -7.58
C ASP A 74 -27.30 18.04 -7.99
N GLU A 75 -26.19 18.71 -7.72
CA GLU A 75 -24.84 18.21 -8.05
C GLU A 75 -24.47 16.95 -7.26
N PHE A 76 -24.82 16.91 -5.98
CA PHE A 76 -24.61 15.72 -5.13
C PHE A 76 -25.51 14.57 -5.58
N SER A 77 -26.79 14.84 -5.85
CA SER A 77 -27.74 13.82 -6.31
C SER A 77 -27.30 13.19 -7.64
N ASN A 78 -26.84 14.00 -8.61
CA ASN A 78 -26.30 13.52 -9.87
C ASN A 78 -25.07 12.61 -9.66
N THR A 79 -24.14 13.05 -8.81
CA THR A 79 -22.88 12.33 -8.54
C THR A 79 -23.15 11.00 -7.85
N THR A 80 -23.93 11.00 -6.77
CA THR A 80 -24.34 9.81 -6.02
C THR A 80 -25.07 8.80 -6.90
N THR A 81 -26.01 9.25 -7.72
CA THR A 81 -26.78 8.36 -8.60
C THR A 81 -25.90 7.73 -9.69
N SER A 82 -25.01 8.54 -10.30
CA SER A 82 -24.05 8.04 -11.28
C SER A 82 -23.09 7.02 -10.68
N LEU A 83 -22.65 7.22 -9.44
CA LEU A 83 -21.75 6.31 -8.73
C LEU A 83 -22.46 5.01 -8.39
N THR A 84 -23.67 5.08 -7.85
CA THR A 84 -24.47 3.88 -7.55
C THR A 84 -24.68 3.02 -8.78
N VAL A 85 -25.08 3.62 -9.92
CA VAL A 85 -25.21 2.88 -11.19
C VAL A 85 -23.87 2.36 -11.73
N ALA A 86 -22.76 3.04 -11.46
CA ALA A 86 -21.42 2.59 -11.85
C ALA A 86 -20.86 1.46 -10.96
N THR A 87 -21.29 1.39 -9.69
CA THR A 87 -20.84 0.38 -8.72
C THR A 87 -21.74 -0.84 -8.64
N ILE A 88 -22.99 -0.76 -9.12
CA ILE A 88 -23.87 -1.92 -9.20
C ILE A 88 -23.29 -2.92 -10.21
N GLU A 89 -22.82 -4.04 -9.69
CA GLU A 89 -22.20 -5.11 -10.49
C GLU A 89 -23.24 -5.94 -11.27
N ASN A 90 -24.51 -5.92 -10.84
CA ASN A 90 -25.63 -6.73 -11.37
C ASN A 90 -26.65 -5.91 -12.17
N LEU A 91 -26.20 -5.00 -13.02
CA LEU A 91 -27.12 -4.33 -13.95
C LEU A 91 -27.54 -5.34 -15.02
N GLU A 92 -28.82 -5.71 -15.02
CA GLU A 92 -29.39 -6.64 -15.99
C GLU A 92 -29.92 -5.88 -17.21
N GLU A 93 -29.90 -6.54 -18.35
CA GLU A 93 -30.32 -5.96 -19.62
C GLU A 93 -31.30 -6.89 -20.33
N LEU A 94 -32.38 -6.30 -20.84
CA LEU A 94 -33.27 -6.93 -21.80
C LEU A 94 -33.25 -6.09 -23.07
N MET A 95 -33.30 -6.76 -24.21
CA MET A 95 -33.29 -6.10 -25.51
C MET A 95 -34.27 -6.78 -26.45
N THR A 96 -35.05 -5.96 -27.14
CA THR A 96 -35.95 -6.36 -28.21
C THR A 96 -35.81 -5.39 -29.39
N GLN A 97 -36.44 -5.71 -30.51
CA GLN A 97 -36.45 -4.86 -31.69
C GLN A 97 -37.89 -4.52 -32.08
N SER A 98 -38.14 -3.22 -32.30
CA SER A 98 -39.43 -2.71 -32.77
C SER A 98 -39.21 -2.00 -34.10
N GLY A 99 -39.53 -2.67 -35.20
CA GLY A 99 -39.21 -2.18 -36.55
C GLY A 99 -37.70 -2.14 -36.81
N LYS A 100 -37.13 -0.96 -37.04
CA LYS A 100 -35.69 -0.76 -37.25
C LYS A 100 -34.93 -0.38 -35.97
N ASP A 101 -35.65 -0.14 -34.88
CA ASP A 101 -35.06 0.37 -33.65
C ASP A 101 -34.84 -0.75 -32.63
N TYR A 102 -33.74 -0.65 -31.91
CA TYR A 102 -33.49 -1.41 -30.70
C TYR A 102 -34.22 -0.75 -29.53
N VAL A 103 -34.94 -1.55 -28.75
CA VAL A 103 -35.51 -1.17 -27.47
C VAL A 103 -34.73 -1.91 -26.39
N VAL A 104 -34.01 -1.15 -25.56
CA VAL A 104 -33.18 -1.70 -24.49
C VAL A 104 -33.75 -1.26 -23.15
N MET A 105 -33.97 -2.23 -22.27
CA MET A 105 -34.29 -2.00 -20.87
C MET A 105 -33.11 -2.44 -20.01
N VAL A 106 -32.67 -1.54 -19.14
CA VAL A 106 -31.65 -1.81 -18.14
C VAL A 106 -32.32 -1.75 -16.78
N TYR A 107 -32.10 -2.75 -15.94
CA TYR A 107 -32.76 -2.81 -14.64
C TYR A 107 -31.89 -3.41 -13.54
N VAL A 108 -32.28 -3.15 -12.30
CA VAL A 108 -31.64 -3.61 -11.08
C VAL A 108 -32.71 -3.93 -10.04
N SER A 109 -32.49 -4.95 -9.21
CA SER A 109 -33.38 -5.21 -8.08
C SER A 109 -33.12 -4.25 -6.92
N GLU A 110 -34.16 -3.89 -6.18
CA GLU A 110 -34.08 -3.15 -4.91
C GLU A 110 -33.14 -3.83 -3.90
N ALA A 111 -33.10 -5.17 -3.90
CA ALA A 111 -32.21 -5.93 -3.04
C ALA A 111 -30.73 -5.75 -3.43
N ASP A 112 -30.40 -5.70 -4.72
CA ASP A 112 -29.04 -5.46 -5.18
C ASP A 112 -28.61 -4.00 -4.97
N LEU A 113 -29.53 -3.05 -5.12
CA LEU A 113 -29.29 -1.63 -4.82
C LEU A 113 -28.91 -1.45 -3.35
N ARG A 114 -29.72 -1.98 -2.43
CA ARG A 114 -29.45 -1.94 -0.99
C ARG A 114 -28.17 -2.65 -0.61
N ARG A 115 -27.86 -3.79 -1.25
CA ARG A 115 -26.60 -4.50 -1.00
C ARG A 115 -25.39 -3.66 -1.39
N ALA A 116 -25.43 -3.01 -2.56
CA ALA A 116 -24.35 -2.14 -3.02
C ALA A 116 -24.15 -0.91 -2.10
N GLU A 117 -25.22 -0.41 -1.49
CA GLU A 117 -25.15 0.67 -0.50
C GLU A 117 -24.52 0.19 0.82
N GLU A 118 -24.96 -0.96 1.35
CA GLU A 118 -24.38 -1.50 2.59
C GLU A 118 -22.91 -1.90 2.39
N GLU A 119 -22.54 -2.50 1.26
CA GLU A 119 -21.14 -2.81 0.92
C GLU A 119 -20.27 -1.55 0.89
N ARG A 120 -20.81 -0.42 0.40
CA ARG A 120 -20.11 0.87 0.40
C ARG A 120 -19.94 1.41 1.82
N LYS A 121 -20.96 1.29 2.66
CA LYS A 121 -20.92 1.67 4.07
C LYS A 121 -19.91 0.85 4.86
N GLU A 122 -19.88 -0.46 4.66
CA GLU A 122 -18.87 -1.36 5.25
C GLU A 122 -17.46 -0.99 4.77
N MET A 123 -17.29 -0.70 3.48
CA MET A 123 -16.00 -0.25 2.92
C MET A 123 -15.53 1.08 3.51
N ILE A 124 -16.42 2.06 3.70
CA ILE A 124 -16.10 3.33 4.36
C ILE A 124 -15.64 3.07 5.80
N ALA A 125 -16.39 2.27 6.56
CA ALA A 125 -16.06 1.96 7.95
C ALA A 125 -14.72 1.21 8.06
N ASP A 126 -14.46 0.28 7.14
CA ASP A 126 -13.20 -0.46 7.07
C ASP A 126 -12.02 0.46 6.72
N PHE A 127 -12.18 1.40 5.79
CA PHE A 127 -11.13 2.40 5.50
C PHE A 127 -10.85 3.30 6.70
N VAL A 128 -11.88 3.76 7.43
CA VAL A 128 -11.64 4.54 8.66
C VAL A 128 -10.85 3.71 9.68
N LYS A 129 -11.25 2.46 9.90
CA LYS A 129 -10.55 1.53 10.80
C LYS A 129 -9.10 1.28 10.37
N GLN A 130 -8.86 1.08 9.07
CA GLN A 130 -7.52 0.92 8.52
C GLN A 130 -6.70 2.21 8.69
N GLY A 131 -7.29 3.37 8.43
CA GLY A 131 -6.64 4.66 8.61
C GLY A 131 -6.18 4.88 10.06
N ILE A 132 -7.08 4.66 11.03
CA ILE A 132 -6.79 4.72 12.47
C ILE A 132 -5.65 3.78 12.83
N SER A 133 -5.74 2.51 12.38
CA SER A 133 -4.69 1.54 12.62
C SER A 133 -3.34 2.02 12.07
N GLN A 134 -3.29 2.64 10.90
CA GLN A 134 -2.03 3.10 10.29
C GLN A 134 -1.45 4.34 10.98
N GLU A 135 -2.30 5.24 11.45
CA GLU A 135 -1.89 6.44 12.20
C GLU A 135 -1.34 6.10 13.58
N GLU A 136 -2.00 5.18 14.30
CA GLU A 136 -1.53 4.62 15.58
C GLU A 136 -0.06 4.19 15.51
N GLN A 137 0.39 3.86 14.30
CA GLN A 137 1.65 3.25 13.96
C GLN A 137 2.61 4.19 13.21
N LEU A 138 2.28 5.48 13.16
CA LEU A 138 3.04 6.53 12.49
C LEU A 138 3.24 6.29 10.98
N ASN A 139 2.39 5.46 10.36
CA ASN A 139 2.37 5.25 8.91
C ASN A 139 1.42 6.25 8.26
N ILE A 140 1.89 7.50 8.23
CA ILE A 140 1.04 8.66 7.96
C ILE A 140 0.57 8.69 6.51
N SER A 141 1.35 8.21 5.56
CA SER A 141 0.91 8.08 4.17
C SER A 141 -0.33 7.21 4.00
N GLU A 142 -0.35 6.08 4.69
CA GLU A 142 -1.40 5.10 4.53
C GLU A 142 -2.64 5.46 5.36
N ALA A 143 -2.44 6.09 6.52
CA ALA A 143 -3.51 6.73 7.27
C ALA A 143 -4.24 7.76 6.39
N LEU A 144 -3.49 8.72 5.85
CA LEU A 144 -4.02 9.77 4.98
C LEU A 144 -4.70 9.20 3.73
N LYS A 145 -4.15 8.13 3.12
CA LYS A 145 -4.76 7.43 1.99
C LYS A 145 -6.14 6.91 2.33
N TYR A 146 -6.26 6.08 3.37
CA TYR A 146 -7.52 5.44 3.73
C TYR A 146 -8.56 6.45 4.22
N TYR A 147 -8.14 7.44 5.02
CA TYR A 147 -9.01 8.55 5.41
C TYR A 147 -9.55 9.32 4.21
N THR A 148 -8.69 9.63 3.24
CA THR A 148 -9.12 10.35 2.04
C THR A 148 -10.06 9.51 1.19
N TRP A 149 -9.79 8.21 1.01
CA TRP A 149 -10.69 7.31 0.29
C TRP A 149 -12.06 7.18 0.97
N ALA A 150 -12.09 7.05 2.29
CA ALA A 150 -13.33 7.05 3.07
C ALA A 150 -14.11 8.36 2.88
N LEU A 151 -13.44 9.52 3.03
CA LEU A 151 -14.06 10.83 2.87
C LEU A 151 -14.62 11.04 1.45
N ARG A 152 -13.92 10.53 0.44
CA ARG A 152 -14.36 10.56 -0.96
C ARG A 152 -15.63 9.74 -1.16
N LEU A 153 -15.68 8.52 -0.65
CA LEU A 153 -16.89 7.70 -0.73
C LEU A 153 -18.05 8.38 0.02
N LEU A 154 -17.78 8.97 1.18
CA LEU A 154 -18.76 9.73 1.98
C LEU A 154 -19.25 11.00 1.30
N SER A 155 -18.45 11.62 0.43
CA SER A 155 -18.90 12.77 -0.37
C SER A 155 -20.02 12.42 -1.36
N THR A 156 -20.32 11.13 -1.49
CA THR A 156 -21.26 10.54 -2.44
C THR A 156 -22.20 9.52 -1.80
N TYR A 157 -22.21 9.46 -0.46
CA TYR A 157 -23.04 8.58 0.34
C TYR A 157 -24.03 9.42 1.14
N GLN A 158 -25.31 9.04 1.15
CA GLN A 158 -26.37 9.86 1.72
C GLN A 158 -26.48 9.70 3.24
N ASP A 159 -26.45 8.45 3.71
CA ASP A 159 -26.67 8.15 5.11
C ASP A 159 -25.45 8.45 5.97
N LYS A 160 -25.70 8.64 7.26
CA LYS A 160 -24.63 8.70 8.25
C LYS A 160 -23.94 7.35 8.34
N VAL A 161 -22.62 7.38 8.30
CA VAL A 161 -21.80 6.20 8.60
C VAL A 161 -21.16 6.43 9.95
N ASN A 162 -21.61 5.70 10.96
CA ASN A 162 -20.99 5.76 12.27
C ASN A 162 -19.75 4.86 12.30
N VAL A 163 -18.67 5.40 12.85
CA VAL A 163 -17.37 4.72 12.97
C VAL A 163 -16.89 4.82 14.40
N LYS A 164 -16.18 3.78 14.86
CA LYS A 164 -15.55 3.76 16.17
C LYS A 164 -14.17 4.43 16.07
N THR A 165 -13.99 5.50 16.81
CA THR A 165 -12.71 6.22 16.97
C THR A 165 -12.23 6.07 18.41
N PRO A 166 -10.98 6.45 18.73
CA PRO A 166 -10.51 6.49 20.13
C PRO A 166 -11.36 7.39 21.04
N ALA A 167 -11.98 8.44 20.48
CA ALA A 167 -12.90 9.34 21.19
C ALA A 167 -14.36 8.82 21.25
N GLY A 168 -14.61 7.58 20.80
CA GLY A 168 -15.92 6.95 20.80
C GLY A 168 -16.56 6.84 19.42
N GLU A 169 -17.87 6.61 19.37
CA GLU A 169 -18.59 6.51 18.10
C GLU A 169 -18.84 7.90 17.52
N LYS A 170 -18.45 8.12 16.26
CA LYS A 170 -18.53 9.40 15.55
C LYS A 170 -19.13 9.23 14.17
N ASP A 171 -19.74 10.29 13.63
CA ASP A 171 -20.11 10.37 12.22
C ASP A 171 -18.84 10.49 11.36
N ALA A 172 -18.63 9.55 10.45
CA ALA A 172 -17.38 9.44 9.70
C ALA A 172 -17.09 10.68 8.84
N LYS A 173 -18.11 11.30 8.24
CA LYS A 173 -17.91 12.47 7.37
C LYS A 173 -17.44 13.67 8.17
N THR A 174 -18.11 13.93 9.29
CA THR A 174 -17.75 15.02 10.22
C THR A 174 -16.37 14.78 10.80
N TRP A 175 -16.11 13.58 11.31
CA TRP A 175 -14.83 13.21 11.91
C TRP A 175 -13.67 13.32 10.91
N LEU A 176 -13.77 12.69 9.73
CA LEU A 176 -12.71 12.75 8.71
C LEU A 176 -12.43 14.16 8.20
N SER A 177 -13.45 15.00 8.10
CA SER A 177 -13.31 16.39 7.64
C SER A 177 -12.51 17.24 8.64
N SER A 178 -12.54 16.89 9.93
CA SER A 178 -11.71 17.52 10.97
C SER A 178 -10.36 16.82 11.14
N HIS A 179 -10.36 15.49 11.08
CA HIS A 179 -9.23 14.66 11.42
C HIS A 179 -8.11 14.69 10.36
N ILE A 180 -8.43 14.64 9.06
CA ILE A 180 -7.42 14.73 7.99
C ILE A 180 -6.57 16.03 8.10
N PRO A 181 -7.19 17.22 8.24
CA PRO A 181 -6.48 18.45 8.61
C PRO A 181 -5.59 18.34 9.86
N GLY A 182 -6.08 17.68 10.91
CA GLY A 182 -5.34 17.43 12.14
C GLY A 182 -4.09 16.61 11.89
N VAL A 183 -4.21 15.50 11.15
CA VAL A 183 -3.07 14.66 10.75
C VAL A 183 -2.04 15.48 9.97
N LEU A 184 -2.47 16.27 8.97
CA LEU A 184 -1.55 17.11 8.19
C LEU A 184 -0.82 18.15 9.05
N SER A 185 -1.52 18.77 10.00
CA SER A 185 -0.97 19.80 10.89
C SER A 185 0.11 19.28 11.83
N ASN A 186 0.07 17.99 12.16
CA ASN A 186 1.03 17.36 13.08
C ASN A 186 2.26 16.78 12.36
N ILE A 187 2.35 16.90 11.03
CA ILE A 187 3.53 16.51 10.26
C ILE A 187 4.55 17.65 10.27
N SER A 188 5.81 17.32 10.57
CA SER A 188 6.94 18.24 10.46
C SER A 188 8.06 17.64 9.60
N ILE A 189 8.67 18.47 8.75
CA ILE A 189 9.81 18.08 7.92
C ILE A 189 10.92 19.11 8.11
N SER A 190 12.14 18.64 8.34
CA SER A 190 13.32 19.47 8.52
C SER A 190 14.50 19.01 7.67
N ILE A 191 15.40 19.94 7.32
CA ILE A 191 16.69 19.68 6.70
C ILE A 191 17.79 20.00 7.72
N PRO A 192 18.42 19.01 8.35
CA PRO A 192 19.51 19.29 9.30
C PRO A 192 20.74 19.88 8.58
N ASN A 193 21.37 20.90 9.19
CA ASN A 193 22.45 21.73 8.61
C ASN A 193 23.64 20.94 8.03
N GLU A 194 23.87 19.71 8.49
CA GLU A 194 25.02 18.91 8.12
C GLU A 194 24.66 17.76 7.19
N GLN A 195 23.44 17.70 6.64
CA GLN A 195 22.97 16.53 5.89
C GLN A 195 22.85 16.74 4.37
N ILE A 196 23.67 17.61 3.77
CA ILE A 196 23.77 17.71 2.30
C ILE A 196 25.02 16.95 1.84
N SER A 197 24.86 15.89 1.06
CA SER A 197 25.98 15.15 0.46
C SER A 197 26.21 15.61 -0.97
N GLU A 198 27.47 15.66 -1.42
CA GLU A 198 27.83 16.05 -2.79
C GLU A 198 28.41 14.85 -3.54
N SER A 199 27.96 14.64 -4.77
CA SER A 199 28.54 13.72 -5.75
C SER A 199 28.84 14.51 -7.03
N PRO A 200 30.05 15.09 -7.17
CA PRO A 200 30.39 16.00 -8.28
C PRO A 200 30.18 15.39 -9.68
N ASP A 201 30.28 14.07 -9.80
CA ASP A 201 30.17 13.34 -11.07
C ASP A 201 28.72 12.95 -11.43
N ASP A 202 27.74 13.28 -10.59
CA ASP A 202 26.32 12.97 -10.82
C ASP A 202 25.57 14.20 -11.34
N TYR A 203 24.62 14.01 -12.25
CA TYR A 203 23.70 15.07 -12.66
C TYR A 203 22.96 15.64 -11.45
N ASP A 204 22.47 14.81 -10.53
CA ASP A 204 21.94 15.30 -9.25
C ASP A 204 23.08 15.41 -8.23
N ARG A 205 23.91 16.43 -8.39
CA ARG A 205 25.12 16.65 -7.59
C ARG A 205 24.86 16.67 -6.08
N TYR A 206 23.72 17.20 -5.64
CA TYR A 206 23.43 17.40 -4.22
C TYR A 206 22.34 16.43 -3.74
N LEU A 207 22.63 15.69 -2.67
CA LEU A 207 21.66 14.85 -1.96
C LEU A 207 21.34 15.50 -0.61
N VAL A 208 20.18 16.14 -0.51
CA VAL A 208 19.69 16.78 0.71
C VAL A 208 18.90 15.75 1.51
N ASN A 209 19.41 15.32 2.67
CA ASN A 209 18.63 14.45 3.55
C ASN A 209 17.63 15.29 4.37
N ILE A 210 16.46 14.71 4.61
CA ILE A 210 15.39 15.29 5.42
C ILE A 210 15.00 14.37 6.56
N GLU A 211 14.51 14.97 7.63
CA GLU A 211 13.90 14.28 8.76
C GLU A 211 12.41 14.62 8.81
N ALA A 212 11.56 13.59 8.85
CA ALA A 212 10.10 13.70 8.89
C ALA A 212 9.57 13.13 10.21
N THR A 213 8.74 13.91 10.90
CA THR A 213 8.11 13.53 12.16
C THR A 213 6.60 13.77 12.12
N TYR A 214 5.89 13.07 13.00
CA TYR A 214 4.48 13.22 13.28
C TYR A 214 4.30 13.33 14.79
N ASP A 215 3.76 14.46 15.26
CA ASP A 215 3.70 14.81 16.68
C ASP A 215 5.06 14.64 17.39
N GLY A 216 6.12 15.13 16.73
CA GLY A 216 7.51 15.02 17.21
C GLY A 216 8.14 13.63 17.13
N ARG A 217 7.38 12.57 16.83
CA ARG A 217 7.91 11.19 16.68
C ARG A 217 8.31 10.91 15.23
N PRO A 218 9.42 10.22 14.94
CA PRO A 218 9.79 9.85 13.57
C PRO A 218 8.71 9.02 12.89
N VAL A 219 8.27 9.42 11.68
CA VAL A 219 7.26 8.65 10.92
C VAL A 219 7.81 7.28 10.54
N SER A 220 6.97 6.24 10.53
CA SER A 220 7.38 4.96 9.92
C SER A 220 7.45 5.10 8.40
N MET A 221 6.44 5.75 7.81
CA MET A 221 6.36 6.04 6.39
C MET A 221 5.67 7.39 6.10
N LEU A 222 6.24 8.17 5.19
CA LEU A 222 5.62 9.37 4.63
C LEU A 222 6.06 9.59 3.19
N ASP A 223 5.08 9.81 2.31
CA ASP A 223 5.24 10.03 0.88
C ASP A 223 5.05 11.51 0.59
N ILE A 224 6.04 12.10 -0.07
CA ILE A 224 6.08 13.52 -0.39
C ILE A 224 6.38 13.73 -1.88
N GLY A 225 6.05 14.91 -2.39
CA GLY A 225 6.67 15.47 -3.58
C GLY A 225 7.44 16.72 -3.21
N TYR A 226 8.42 17.12 -4.03
CA TYR A 226 9.13 18.38 -3.81
C TYR A 226 9.51 19.02 -5.15
N PHE A 227 9.75 20.33 -5.12
CA PHE A 227 10.30 21.04 -6.27
C PHE A 227 11.84 21.06 -6.18
N ASN A 228 12.52 20.49 -7.18
CA ASN A 228 13.98 20.39 -7.18
C ASN A 228 14.70 21.58 -7.83
N GLY A 229 13.99 22.70 -8.07
CA GLY A 229 14.49 23.86 -8.81
C GLY A 229 14.14 23.87 -10.30
N GLU A 230 13.78 22.72 -10.88
CA GLU A 230 13.44 22.59 -12.31
C GLU A 230 12.06 21.97 -12.53
N ARG A 231 11.74 20.94 -11.74
CA ARG A 231 10.48 20.20 -11.84
C ARG A 231 9.99 19.72 -10.48
N MET A 232 8.74 19.30 -10.46
CA MET A 232 8.22 18.49 -9.35
C MET A 232 8.78 17.07 -9.45
N VAL A 233 9.36 16.59 -8.36
CA VAL A 233 9.81 15.21 -8.18
C VAL A 233 8.88 14.56 -7.16
N SER A 234 8.22 13.48 -7.56
CA SER A 234 7.25 12.77 -6.74
C SER A 234 6.99 11.37 -7.31
N PRO A 235 6.75 10.35 -6.46
CA PRO A 235 6.84 10.40 -5.00
C PRO A 235 8.29 10.25 -4.49
N VAL A 236 8.58 10.83 -3.33
CA VAL A 236 9.75 10.54 -2.49
C VAL A 236 9.25 9.87 -1.21
N HIS A 237 9.93 8.81 -0.80
CA HIS A 237 9.52 7.97 0.32
C HIS A 237 10.43 8.20 1.52
N CYS A 238 9.87 8.79 2.57
CA CYS A 238 10.50 8.90 3.86
C CYS A 238 10.24 7.61 4.65
N LYS A 239 11.30 6.89 5.01
CA LYS A 239 11.26 5.64 5.77
C LYS A 239 11.93 5.85 7.13
N SER A 240 11.28 5.44 8.22
CA SER A 240 11.80 5.63 9.58
C SER A 240 12.28 7.06 9.86
N GLY A 241 11.46 8.03 9.45
CA GLY A 241 11.69 9.45 9.60
C GLY A 241 12.73 10.04 8.66
N ARG A 242 13.28 9.29 7.69
CA ARG A 242 14.36 9.79 6.82
C ARG A 242 13.98 9.75 5.34
N GLY A 243 14.22 10.86 4.64
CA GLY A 243 14.08 11.00 3.20
C GLY A 243 15.33 11.62 2.57
N VAL A 244 15.50 11.49 1.26
CA VAL A 244 16.57 12.15 0.50
C VAL A 244 15.98 12.81 -0.74
N LEU A 245 16.38 14.06 -0.96
CA LEU A 245 15.95 14.91 -2.05
C LEU A 245 17.16 15.19 -2.95
N PRO A 246 17.21 14.60 -4.16
CA PRO A 246 18.23 14.93 -5.16
C PRO A 246 18.04 16.32 -5.79
N PHE A 247 19.13 17.05 -5.96
CA PHE A 247 19.16 18.34 -6.65
C PHE A 247 20.35 18.43 -7.60
N HIS A 248 20.11 19.00 -8.79
CA HIS A 248 21.17 19.35 -9.72
C HIS A 248 22.02 20.51 -9.18
N ARG A 249 21.36 21.52 -8.60
CA ARG A 249 21.94 22.75 -8.05
C ARG A 249 21.21 23.18 -6.79
N LEU A 250 21.92 23.79 -5.87
CA LEU A 250 21.35 24.40 -4.65
C LEU A 250 21.57 25.91 -4.58
N GLU A 251 22.38 26.48 -5.50
CA GLU A 251 22.68 27.90 -5.52
C GLU A 251 21.41 28.75 -5.65
N GLY A 252 21.24 29.71 -4.74
CA GLY A 252 20.09 30.61 -4.72
C GLY A 252 18.83 30.04 -4.07
N MET A 253 18.85 28.79 -3.61
CA MET A 253 17.73 28.19 -2.87
C MET A 253 17.85 28.47 -1.37
N ASN A 254 16.86 29.18 -0.80
CA ASN A 254 16.77 29.42 0.64
C ASN A 254 15.81 28.45 1.34
N GLU A 255 14.90 27.83 0.59
CA GLU A 255 13.91 26.87 1.08
C GLU A 255 13.60 25.82 0.00
N VAL A 256 13.08 24.68 0.44
CA VAL A 256 12.56 23.61 -0.41
C VAL A 256 11.05 23.55 -0.23
N SER A 257 10.30 23.65 -1.33
CA SER A 257 8.87 23.42 -1.32
C SER A 257 8.59 21.92 -1.36
N ILE A 258 7.98 21.40 -0.30
CA ILE A 258 7.60 20.01 -0.11
C ILE A 258 6.07 19.91 -0.03
N ARG A 259 5.51 18.85 -0.60
CA ARG A 259 4.09 18.54 -0.57
C ARG A 259 3.85 17.13 -0.05
N VAL A 260 3.11 16.98 1.04
CA VAL A 260 2.65 15.69 1.56
C VAL A 260 1.62 15.10 0.60
N LEU A 261 1.76 13.82 0.25
CA LEU A 261 0.80 13.11 -0.60
C LEU A 261 -0.28 12.44 0.25
N TYR A 262 -1.55 12.66 -0.09
CA TYR A 262 -2.70 12.09 0.63
C TYR A 262 -3.88 11.64 -0.24
N ASP A 263 -4.02 12.11 -1.50
CA ASP A 263 -5.17 11.75 -2.36
C ASP A 263 -5.04 10.36 -3.01
N PHE A 264 -3.81 9.89 -3.29
CA PHE A 264 -3.49 8.57 -3.88
C PHE A 264 -4.47 8.11 -4.98
N ALA A 265 -4.89 9.02 -5.85
CA ALA A 265 -5.97 8.77 -6.82
C ALA A 265 -5.66 7.61 -7.79
N GLN A 266 -4.39 7.43 -8.16
CA GLN A 266 -4.00 6.35 -9.04
C GLN A 266 -4.16 4.98 -8.37
N ASP A 267 -3.80 4.89 -7.10
CA ASP A 267 -3.96 3.69 -6.28
C ASP A 267 -5.45 3.39 -6.09
N GLY A 268 -6.25 4.43 -5.81
CA GLY A 268 -7.71 4.31 -5.66
C GLY A 268 -8.39 3.78 -6.93
N ARG A 269 -7.96 4.25 -8.12
CA ARG A 269 -8.45 3.73 -9.42
C ARG A 269 -8.14 2.26 -9.65
N ASN A 270 -7.07 1.76 -9.04
CA ASN A 270 -6.64 0.37 -9.17
C ASN A 270 -7.21 -0.52 -8.06
N TYR A 271 -7.74 0.07 -6.98
CA TYR A 271 -8.19 -0.65 -5.78
C TYR A 271 -9.53 -1.39 -5.99
N SER A 272 -10.60 -0.65 -6.31
CA SER A 272 -11.90 -1.27 -6.58
C SER A 272 -12.77 -0.45 -7.52
N PRO A 273 -13.78 -1.05 -8.20
CA PRO A 273 -14.77 -0.28 -8.95
C PRO A 273 -15.40 0.84 -8.12
N THR A 274 -15.68 0.57 -6.84
CA THR A 274 -16.25 1.53 -5.88
C THR A 274 -15.31 2.67 -5.54
N VAL A 275 -14.01 2.42 -5.35
CA VAL A 275 -13.05 3.51 -5.11
C VAL A 275 -12.67 4.22 -6.42
N ALA A 276 -12.57 3.49 -7.53
CA ALA A 276 -12.26 4.07 -8.83
C ALA A 276 -13.34 5.02 -9.32
N SER A 277 -14.60 4.77 -8.94
CA SER A 277 -15.74 5.57 -9.37
C SER A 277 -15.68 7.00 -8.81
N VAL A 278 -15.07 7.21 -7.64
CA VAL A 278 -14.82 8.56 -7.07
C VAL A 278 -13.58 9.27 -7.66
N TYR A 279 -12.90 8.67 -8.65
CA TYR A 279 -11.74 9.25 -9.36
C TYR A 279 -11.90 9.27 -10.91
N PRO A 280 -12.89 9.98 -11.48
CA PRO A 280 -13.18 9.97 -12.93
C PRO A 280 -12.03 10.49 -13.82
N LYS A 281 -12.09 10.22 -15.13
CA LYS A 281 -11.02 10.60 -16.09
C LYS A 281 -10.85 12.11 -16.29
N GLY A 282 -11.88 12.92 -16.06
CA GLY A 282 -11.87 14.39 -16.16
C GLY A 282 -11.67 15.12 -14.81
N TYR A 283 -11.13 14.42 -13.82
CA TYR A 283 -11.08 14.82 -12.42
C TYR A 283 -10.33 16.15 -12.17
N LYS A 284 -11.05 17.14 -11.62
CA LYS A 284 -10.44 18.23 -10.86
C LYS A 284 -9.97 17.63 -9.53
N ARG A 285 -8.66 17.65 -9.28
CA ARG A 285 -8.09 17.31 -7.95
C ARG A 285 -8.86 18.09 -6.87
N MET A 286 -9.08 17.50 -5.69
CA MET A 286 -9.51 18.34 -4.55
C MET A 286 -8.55 19.52 -4.44
N ASN A 287 -9.06 20.69 -4.04
CA ASN A 287 -8.18 21.75 -3.59
C ASN A 287 -7.26 21.14 -2.54
N PHE A 288 -5.97 21.16 -2.84
CA PHE A 288 -4.98 20.60 -1.93
C PHE A 288 -5.09 21.39 -0.62
N ASP A 289 -5.21 20.69 0.50
CA ASP A 289 -5.17 21.32 1.81
C ASP A 289 -3.83 22.04 1.93
N GLU A 290 -3.86 23.33 2.25
CA GLU A 290 -2.65 24.16 2.31
C GLU A 290 -1.65 23.61 3.33
N ARG A 291 -2.12 22.93 4.38
CA ARG A 291 -1.29 22.27 5.40
C ARG A 291 -0.42 21.16 4.83
N ALA A 292 -0.81 20.56 3.71
CA ALA A 292 0.02 19.58 3.02
C ALA A 292 1.20 20.22 2.28
N SER A 293 1.27 21.55 2.16
CA SER A 293 2.35 22.29 1.50
C SER A 293 3.29 22.92 2.53
N LEU A 294 4.51 22.39 2.61
CA LEU A 294 5.54 22.81 3.55
C LEU A 294 6.65 23.56 2.81
N ARG A 295 7.16 24.63 3.44
CA ARG A 295 8.37 25.34 3.02
C ARG A 295 9.47 25.06 4.03
N VAL A 296 10.44 24.24 3.66
CA VAL A 296 11.49 23.78 4.57
C VAL A 296 12.76 24.58 4.33
N PRO A 297 13.27 25.36 5.30
CA PRO A 297 14.49 26.15 5.12
C PRO A 297 15.70 25.29 4.75
N LEU A 298 16.45 25.72 3.75
CA LEU A 298 17.72 25.11 3.33
C LEU A 298 18.88 25.92 3.91
N LYS A 299 19.44 25.45 5.03
CA LYS A 299 20.58 26.11 5.68
C LYS A 299 21.90 25.58 5.10
N MET A 300 22.49 26.29 4.15
CA MET A 300 23.84 26.01 3.67
C MET A 300 24.89 26.70 4.57
N LYS A 301 25.99 26.00 4.93
CA LYS A 301 27.14 26.65 5.57
C LYS A 301 27.78 27.61 4.56
N LYS A 302 27.50 28.91 4.69
CA LYS A 302 28.36 30.01 4.22
C LYS A 302 28.51 31.00 5.37
N ASP A 303 29.71 31.54 5.54
CA ASP A 303 30.02 32.52 6.57
C ASP A 303 28.96 33.64 6.64
N LYS A 304 28.50 33.88 7.89
CA LYS A 304 27.73 35.03 8.43
C LYS A 304 26.31 35.34 7.88
N MET A 305 25.36 35.25 8.83
CA MET A 305 24.06 35.95 8.97
C MET A 305 22.91 35.51 8.04
N VAL A 306 21.62 35.52 8.41
CA VAL A 306 20.82 36.28 9.41
C VAL A 306 19.72 35.39 10.04
N LYS A 307 19.22 35.79 11.21
CA LYS A 307 18.03 35.29 11.94
C LYS A 307 16.79 35.10 11.04
N ALA A 308 16.06 34.01 11.30
CA ALA A 308 14.71 33.80 10.79
C ALA A 308 13.69 34.55 11.66
N GLU A 309 12.84 35.37 11.04
CA GLU A 309 11.62 35.89 11.66
C GLU A 309 10.49 34.85 11.55
N SER A 310 9.72 34.76 12.63
CA SER A 310 8.51 33.93 12.76
C SER A 310 7.43 34.35 11.76
N VAL A 311 6.83 33.38 11.08
CA VAL A 311 5.60 33.58 10.29
C VAL A 311 4.41 33.81 11.24
N PRO A 312 3.55 34.82 11.01
CA PRO A 312 2.41 35.07 11.86
C PRO A 312 1.32 34.00 11.68
N GLU A 313 0.73 33.62 12.80
CA GLU A 313 -0.41 32.73 12.94
C GLU A 313 -1.66 33.33 12.28
N VAL A 314 -2.29 32.59 11.37
CA VAL A 314 -3.56 32.98 10.73
C VAL A 314 -4.70 32.71 11.71
N PRO A 315 -5.55 33.70 12.07
CA PRO A 315 -6.61 33.48 13.04
C PRO A 315 -7.73 32.63 12.43
N ALA A 316 -8.11 31.56 13.14
CA ALA A 316 -9.21 30.68 12.77
C ALA A 316 -10.58 31.40 12.87
N PRO A 317 -11.59 30.99 12.07
CA PRO A 317 -12.95 31.52 12.17
C PRO A 317 -13.58 31.17 13.52
N ARG A 318 -14.32 32.11 14.11
CA ARG A 318 -15.01 31.93 15.41
C ARG A 318 -16.15 30.91 15.28
N GLN A 319 -15.94 29.71 15.84
CA GLN A 319 -17.00 28.75 16.16
C GLN A 319 -17.31 28.76 17.66
N SER A 320 -18.46 28.22 18.06
CA SER A 320 -18.90 28.17 19.45
C SER A 320 -17.95 27.30 20.30
N LYS A 321 -17.75 27.62 21.59
CA LYS A 321 -16.78 26.92 22.47
C LYS A 321 -16.98 25.39 22.51
N SER A 322 -18.22 24.91 22.46
CA SER A 322 -18.54 23.49 22.50
C SER A 322 -18.21 22.75 21.19
N GLU A 323 -18.37 23.40 20.03
CA GLU A 323 -18.02 22.83 18.73
C GLU A 323 -16.51 22.88 18.50
N ALA A 324 -15.84 23.91 19.00
CA ALA A 324 -14.39 24.06 18.94
C ALA A 324 -13.66 22.98 19.77
N GLU A 325 -14.15 22.67 20.97
CA GLU A 325 -13.58 21.62 21.82
C GLU A 325 -13.75 20.22 21.19
N ALA A 326 -14.93 19.93 20.61
CA ALA A 326 -15.18 18.65 19.94
C ALA A 326 -14.36 18.49 18.63
N ALA A 327 -14.23 19.57 17.84
CA ALA A 327 -13.39 19.57 16.64
C ALA A 327 -11.90 19.42 16.97
N GLN A 328 -11.46 19.94 18.12
CA GLN A 328 -10.08 19.81 18.59
C GLN A 328 -9.76 18.39 19.08
N GLU A 329 -10.71 17.71 19.72
CA GLU A 329 -10.58 16.28 20.08
C GLU A 329 -10.55 15.38 18.84
N ASP A 330 -11.43 15.64 17.86
CA ASP A 330 -11.48 14.87 16.61
C ASP A 330 -10.24 15.09 15.73
N ALA A 331 -9.56 16.23 15.85
CA ALA A 331 -8.32 16.54 15.12
C ALA A 331 -7.04 16.06 15.84
N ALA A 332 -7.16 15.46 17.03
CA ALA A 332 -6.01 15.03 17.81
C ALA A 332 -5.28 13.85 17.15
N PRO A 333 -3.93 13.81 17.19
CA PRO A 333 -3.15 12.68 16.73
C PRO A 333 -3.55 11.38 17.42
N ILE A 334 -3.77 10.33 16.62
CA ILE A 334 -4.00 8.98 17.11
C ILE A 334 -2.67 8.24 17.08
N ILE A 335 -1.98 8.23 18.21
CA ILE A 335 -0.68 7.57 18.35
C ILE A 335 -0.77 6.50 19.42
N LYS A 336 -0.39 5.27 19.08
CA LYS A 336 -0.29 4.20 20.05
C LYS A 336 1.10 4.20 20.66
N GLU A 337 1.16 4.00 21.98
CA GLU A 337 2.45 3.87 22.63
C GLU A 337 3.21 2.64 22.09
N PRO A 338 4.55 2.75 21.94
CA PRO A 338 5.37 1.63 21.49
C PRO A 338 5.12 0.41 22.38
N ARG A 339 4.99 -0.77 21.75
CA ARG A 339 4.96 -2.02 22.51
C ARG A 339 6.24 -2.12 23.34
N LYS A 340 6.11 -2.54 24.60
CA LYS A 340 7.28 -2.84 25.43
C LYS A 340 8.12 -3.90 24.72
N THR A 341 9.40 -3.61 24.56
CA THR A 341 10.39 -4.54 24.00
C THR A 341 11.18 -5.18 25.13
N ILE A 342 11.64 -6.40 24.91
CA ILE A 342 12.58 -7.05 25.82
C ILE A 342 13.96 -6.39 25.74
N GLU A 343 14.75 -6.51 26.81
CA GLU A 343 16.15 -6.08 26.79
C GLU A 343 16.98 -6.88 25.79
N ARG A 344 17.97 -6.21 25.22
CA ARG A 344 18.84 -6.77 24.17
C ARG A 344 20.28 -6.70 24.67
N PRO A 345 20.92 -7.85 24.95
CA PRO A 345 22.27 -7.89 25.48
C PRO A 345 23.28 -7.32 24.47
N PHE A 346 24.15 -6.44 24.96
CA PHE A 346 25.29 -5.91 24.20
C PHE A 346 26.48 -6.86 24.31
N SER A 347 27.29 -6.93 23.25
CA SER A 347 28.50 -7.74 23.22
C SER A 347 29.58 -7.19 24.15
N GLU A 348 30.22 -8.06 24.92
CA GLU A 348 31.42 -7.70 25.72
C GLU A 348 32.61 -7.29 24.83
N LYS A 349 32.65 -7.79 23.59
CA LYS A 349 33.71 -7.51 22.60
C LYS A 349 33.30 -6.43 21.59
N ALA A 350 32.32 -5.59 21.92
CA ALA A 350 31.75 -4.61 21.00
C ALA A 350 32.81 -3.74 20.31
N GLN A 351 33.87 -3.32 21.00
CA GLN A 351 34.85 -2.38 20.45
C GLN A 351 35.54 -2.90 19.17
N ALA A 352 35.97 -4.17 19.15
CA ALA A 352 36.66 -4.74 18.00
C ALA A 352 35.76 -4.79 16.76
N TYR A 353 34.49 -5.14 16.95
CA TYR A 353 33.48 -5.15 15.90
C TYR A 353 33.16 -3.73 15.41
N ILE A 354 33.04 -2.76 16.33
CA ILE A 354 32.79 -1.35 16.01
C ILE A 354 33.94 -0.78 15.17
N ASP A 355 35.19 -1.07 15.52
CA ASP A 355 36.35 -0.59 14.77
C ASP A 355 36.37 -1.16 13.35
N MET A 356 35.97 -2.42 13.18
CA MET A 356 35.79 -3.02 11.87
C MET A 356 34.66 -2.37 11.07
N MET A 357 33.53 -2.06 11.70
CA MET A 357 32.42 -1.34 11.05
C MET A 357 32.82 0.08 10.63
N LYS A 358 33.62 0.78 11.44
CA LYS A 358 34.18 2.10 11.08
C LYS A 358 35.11 2.02 9.89
N ARG A 359 35.96 0.98 9.80
CA ARG A 359 36.80 0.74 8.61
C ARG A 359 35.94 0.58 7.35
N VAL A 360 34.86 -0.20 7.43
CA VAL A 360 33.92 -0.38 6.31
C VAL A 360 33.22 0.94 5.96
N GLU A 361 32.76 1.71 6.94
CA GLU A 361 32.17 3.05 6.70
C GLU A 361 33.11 3.95 5.91
N GLN A 362 34.38 4.04 6.34
CA GLN A 362 35.39 4.86 5.68
C GLN A 362 35.69 4.37 4.26
N ALA A 363 35.73 3.05 4.05
CA ALA A 363 35.89 2.46 2.72
C ALA A 363 34.74 2.83 1.77
N ILE A 364 33.49 2.81 2.24
CA ILE A 364 32.33 3.26 1.46
C ILE A 364 32.45 4.75 1.14
N ARG A 365 32.78 5.60 2.13
CA ARG A 365 32.95 7.05 1.93
C ARG A 365 34.03 7.38 0.90
N LYS A 366 35.12 6.61 0.89
CA LYS A 366 36.25 6.77 -0.05
C LYS A 366 36.04 6.07 -1.40
N ARG A 367 34.94 5.32 -1.57
CA ARG A 367 34.70 4.43 -2.71
C ARG A 367 35.82 3.39 -2.93
N ASP A 368 36.51 2.99 -1.86
CA ASP A 368 37.59 2.00 -1.86
C ASP A 368 37.18 0.75 -1.07
N THR A 369 36.21 0.02 -1.62
CA THR A 369 35.58 -1.12 -0.95
C THR A 369 36.50 -2.35 -0.89
N GLN A 370 37.57 -2.39 -1.68
CA GLN A 370 38.53 -3.50 -1.69
C GLN A 370 39.47 -3.48 -0.48
N SER A 371 39.78 -2.28 0.05
CA SER A 371 40.64 -2.08 1.22
C SER A 371 40.19 -2.79 2.51
N VAL A 372 38.94 -3.25 2.57
CA VAL A 372 38.35 -3.90 3.75
C VAL A 372 38.14 -5.39 3.57
N ARG A 373 38.71 -6.03 2.53
CA ARG A 373 38.53 -7.47 2.27
C ARG A 373 38.86 -8.36 3.48
N ASP A 374 39.87 -7.98 4.25
CA ASP A 374 40.34 -8.68 5.45
C ASP A 374 39.30 -8.73 6.57
N CYS A 375 38.40 -7.74 6.62
CA CYS A 375 37.31 -7.63 7.59
C CYS A 375 36.21 -8.68 7.39
N PHE A 376 36.13 -9.30 6.23
CA PHE A 376 35.03 -10.17 5.83
C PHE A 376 35.48 -11.62 5.64
N THR A 377 34.55 -12.54 5.87
CA THR A 377 34.60 -13.87 5.26
C THR A 377 34.44 -13.78 3.74
N ASP A 378 34.71 -14.85 3.00
CA ASP A 378 34.58 -14.86 1.54
C ASP A 378 33.16 -14.53 1.08
N GLU A 379 32.17 -15.21 1.67
CA GLU A 379 30.76 -14.97 1.38
C GLU A 379 30.32 -13.58 1.86
N GLY A 380 30.75 -13.15 3.05
CA GLY A 380 30.43 -11.83 3.57
C GLY A 380 30.92 -10.71 2.65
N PHE A 381 32.12 -10.83 2.10
CA PHE A 381 32.66 -9.85 1.17
C PHE A 381 31.91 -9.86 -0.16
N ARG A 382 31.55 -11.05 -0.67
CA ARG A 382 30.74 -11.19 -1.89
C ARG A 382 29.40 -10.45 -1.75
N LEU A 383 28.70 -10.64 -0.62
CA LEU A 383 27.44 -9.97 -0.33
C LEU A 383 27.61 -8.46 -0.18
N PHE A 384 28.68 -8.02 0.47
CA PHE A 384 29.02 -6.60 0.59
C PHE A 384 29.27 -5.98 -0.79
N GLN A 385 30.06 -6.62 -1.66
CA GLN A 385 30.30 -6.13 -3.02
C GLN A 385 29.02 -6.08 -3.85
N LEU A 386 28.12 -7.07 -3.72
CA LEU A 386 26.83 -7.04 -4.39
C LEU A 386 25.98 -5.84 -3.92
N MET A 387 25.99 -5.53 -2.62
CA MET A 387 25.33 -4.35 -2.07
C MET A 387 25.95 -3.05 -2.59
N MET A 388 27.27 -2.97 -2.70
CA MET A 388 27.94 -1.79 -3.25
C MET A 388 27.71 -1.64 -4.75
N GLY A 389 27.40 -2.73 -5.46
CA GLY A 389 27.04 -2.75 -6.88
C GLY A 389 25.56 -2.51 -7.18
N SER A 390 24.70 -2.35 -6.16
CA SER A 390 23.24 -2.19 -6.36
C SER A 390 22.82 -0.78 -6.82
N GLY A 391 23.77 0.15 -6.86
CA GLY A 391 23.59 1.55 -7.20
C GLY A 391 24.75 2.39 -6.68
N SER A 392 24.64 3.72 -6.76
CA SER A 392 25.60 4.62 -6.10
C SER A 392 25.29 4.65 -4.61
N VAL A 393 26.07 3.92 -3.81
CA VAL A 393 25.94 3.84 -2.35
C VAL A 393 26.78 4.94 -1.71
N THR A 394 26.14 5.80 -0.90
CA THR A 394 26.81 6.88 -0.17
C THR A 394 26.41 6.85 1.30
N VAL A 395 27.39 6.92 2.20
CA VAL A 395 27.10 7.07 3.64
C VAL A 395 26.52 8.45 3.89
N THR A 396 25.35 8.50 4.52
CA THR A 396 24.69 9.76 4.88
C THR A 396 25.58 10.53 5.88
N LYS A 397 25.44 11.86 5.94
CA LYS A 397 26.22 12.67 6.90
C LYS A 397 25.73 12.54 8.35
N ALA A 398 24.65 11.79 8.60
CA ALA A 398 24.26 11.43 9.96
C ALA A 398 25.35 10.53 10.57
N ASN A 399 25.94 10.95 11.70
CA ASN A 399 26.92 10.15 12.41
C ASN A 399 26.30 8.80 12.79
N PRO A 400 26.89 7.66 12.36
CA PRO A 400 26.39 6.35 12.76
C PRO A 400 26.54 6.19 14.28
N SER A 401 25.45 5.78 14.95
CA SER A 401 25.55 5.26 16.31
C SER A 401 25.83 3.76 16.21
N TYR A 402 27.03 3.38 16.59
CA TYR A 402 27.48 2.00 16.53
C TYR A 402 27.11 1.25 17.80
N THR A 403 26.35 0.16 17.65
CA THR A 403 26.04 -0.79 18.72
C THR A 403 26.30 -2.20 18.23
N VAL A 404 26.65 -3.10 19.16
CA VAL A 404 26.83 -4.52 18.86
C VAL A 404 26.08 -5.32 19.90
N GLU A 405 25.12 -6.10 19.42
CA GLU A 405 24.26 -6.96 20.23
C GLU A 405 24.69 -8.41 20.05
N GLU A 406 24.61 -9.20 21.12
CA GLU A 406 25.08 -10.58 21.14
C GLU A 406 24.13 -11.50 21.92
N SER A 407 23.63 -12.55 21.26
CA SER A 407 22.80 -13.59 21.87
C SER A 407 23.09 -14.93 21.20
N GLY A 408 23.50 -15.94 21.98
CA GLY A 408 23.83 -17.26 21.44
C GLY A 408 24.85 -17.17 20.30
N ASN A 409 24.46 -17.60 19.10
CA ASN A 409 25.30 -17.56 17.89
C ASN A 409 25.11 -16.30 17.03
N TYR A 410 24.38 -15.31 17.53
CA TYR A 410 24.03 -14.09 16.81
C TYR A 410 24.82 -12.90 17.37
N ILE A 411 25.76 -12.41 16.56
CA ILE A 411 26.50 -11.16 16.83
C ILE A 411 26.10 -10.16 15.74
N VAL A 412 25.38 -9.10 16.11
CA VAL A 412 24.76 -8.15 15.19
C VAL A 412 25.25 -6.73 15.48
N GLY A 413 25.92 -6.12 14.51
CA GLY A 413 26.36 -4.73 14.54
C GLY A 413 25.39 -3.81 13.83
N LYS A 414 24.95 -2.74 14.48
CA LYS A 414 24.05 -1.72 13.94
C LYS A 414 24.69 -0.34 14.03
N SER A 415 24.43 0.59 13.11
CA SER A 415 24.18 0.38 11.69
C SER A 415 24.76 1.57 10.92
N ILE A 416 25.11 1.41 9.66
CA ILE A 416 25.60 2.53 8.82
C ILE A 416 24.45 3.07 7.97
N PRO A 417 24.02 4.32 8.15
CA PRO A 417 22.97 4.90 7.33
C PRO A 417 23.50 5.29 5.94
N VAL A 418 22.89 4.74 4.89
CA VAL A 418 23.28 4.94 3.49
C VAL A 418 22.12 5.41 2.63
N ALA A 419 22.43 6.23 1.64
CA ALA A 419 21.57 6.54 0.51
C ALA A 419 22.07 5.74 -0.71
N ILE A 420 21.16 5.09 -1.42
CA ILE A 420 21.46 4.24 -2.57
C ILE A 420 20.69 4.79 -3.76
N LYS A 421 21.42 5.31 -4.75
CA LYS A 421 20.83 5.81 -5.99
C LYS A 421 20.90 4.73 -7.08
N SER A 422 19.75 4.26 -7.53
CA SER A 422 19.61 3.34 -8.67
C SER A 422 18.78 4.00 -9.76
N SER A 423 19.44 4.45 -10.82
CA SER A 423 18.83 5.30 -11.86
C SER A 423 18.22 6.57 -11.24
N LYS A 424 16.92 6.79 -11.38
CA LYS A 424 16.18 7.92 -10.78
C LYS A 424 15.66 7.65 -9.36
N HIS A 425 15.76 6.40 -8.89
CA HIS A 425 15.29 6.01 -7.56
C HIS A 425 16.38 6.21 -6.52
N VAL A 426 16.01 6.76 -5.37
CA VAL A 426 16.90 6.86 -4.21
C VAL A 426 16.23 6.18 -3.03
N SER A 427 16.90 5.17 -2.46
CA SER A 427 16.45 4.49 -1.24
C SER A 427 17.36 4.83 -0.07
N ASN A 428 16.74 5.09 1.08
CA ASN A 428 17.43 5.28 2.35
C ASN A 428 17.39 3.98 3.16
N GLU A 429 18.57 3.42 3.42
CA GLU A 429 18.70 2.16 4.14
C GLU A 429 19.73 2.28 5.26
N LYS A 430 19.68 1.34 6.20
CA LYS A 430 20.71 1.18 7.23
C LYS A 430 21.38 -0.17 7.01
N ILE A 431 22.70 -0.19 6.86
CA ILE A 431 23.46 -1.44 6.72
C ILE A 431 23.70 -2.01 8.13
N VAL A 432 23.27 -3.24 8.34
CA VAL A 432 23.57 -4.05 9.52
C VAL A 432 24.62 -5.11 9.19
N PHE A 433 25.42 -5.45 10.19
CA PHE A 433 26.56 -6.35 10.08
C PHE A 433 26.31 -7.58 10.91
N ARG A 434 26.65 -8.75 10.39
CA ARG A 434 26.62 -10.00 11.14
C ARG A 434 28.01 -10.56 11.20
N PHE A 435 28.45 -10.86 12.41
CA PHE A 435 29.79 -11.40 12.63
C PHE A 435 29.71 -12.91 12.79
N ASP A 436 30.76 -13.56 12.31
CA ASP A 436 31.00 -14.97 12.52
C ASP A 436 31.60 -15.17 13.92
N PRO A 437 30.96 -15.95 14.81
CA PRO A 437 31.46 -16.13 16.17
C PRO A 437 32.84 -16.80 16.25
N GLU A 438 33.20 -17.62 15.25
CA GLU A 438 34.46 -18.37 15.25
C GLU A 438 35.64 -17.50 14.78
N THR A 439 35.46 -16.79 13.67
CA THR A 439 36.52 -15.99 13.05
C THR A 439 36.52 -14.51 13.48
N GLY A 440 35.42 -14.03 14.07
CA GLY A 440 35.21 -12.62 14.40
C GLY A 440 35.01 -11.71 13.17
N LYS A 441 35.02 -12.27 11.95
CA LYS A 441 34.88 -11.53 10.69
C LYS A 441 33.42 -11.27 10.33
N ILE A 442 33.17 -10.32 9.44
CA ILE A 442 31.83 -10.07 8.89
C ILE A 442 31.44 -11.24 7.99
N LYS A 443 30.40 -11.99 8.37
CA LYS A 443 29.84 -13.09 7.58
C LYS A 443 28.77 -12.66 6.58
N SER A 444 28.05 -11.58 6.86
CA SER A 444 27.10 -10.99 5.91
C SER A 444 26.73 -9.57 6.30
N VAL A 445 26.13 -8.86 5.33
CA VAL A 445 25.52 -7.55 5.50
C VAL A 445 24.09 -7.57 4.96
N ALA A 446 23.20 -6.78 5.56
CA ALA A 446 21.82 -6.65 5.13
C ALA A 446 21.32 -5.20 5.31
N TYR A 447 20.21 -4.86 4.66
CA TYR A 447 19.44 -3.68 5.01
C TYR A 447 18.61 -3.97 6.26
N ALA A 448 18.65 -3.06 7.24
CA ALA A 448 17.87 -3.16 8.46
C ALA A 448 16.36 -3.11 8.15
N LEU A 449 15.57 -3.82 8.97
CA LEU A 449 14.14 -3.59 9.02
C LEU A 449 13.84 -2.15 9.48
N THR A 450 12.59 -1.74 9.34
CA THR A 450 12.12 -0.52 9.98
C THR A 450 12.19 -0.69 11.49
N GLN A 451 12.38 0.40 12.23
CA GLN A 451 12.41 0.34 13.70
C GLN A 451 11.15 -0.33 14.26
N ARG A 452 10.03 -0.16 13.56
CA ARG A 452 8.74 -0.73 13.90
C ARG A 452 8.71 -2.26 13.74
N ALA A 453 9.08 -2.77 12.56
CA ALA A 453 9.14 -4.22 12.36
C ALA A 453 10.16 -4.88 13.30
N GLU A 454 11.28 -4.21 13.58
CA GLU A 454 12.23 -4.65 14.61
C GLU A 454 11.59 -4.70 16.01
N ASN A 455 10.94 -3.62 16.45
CA ASN A 455 10.28 -3.58 17.76
C ASN A 455 9.18 -4.64 17.89
N ASP A 456 8.43 -4.93 16.82
CA ASP A 456 7.42 -5.99 16.83
C ASP A 456 8.04 -7.39 17.00
N ILE A 457 9.22 -7.63 16.40
CA ILE A 457 9.99 -8.87 16.61
C ILE A 457 10.50 -8.97 18.05
N PHE A 458 10.90 -7.86 18.69
CA PHE A 458 11.43 -7.83 20.07
C PHE A 458 10.38 -7.48 21.14
N ARG A 459 9.09 -7.43 20.79
CA ARG A 459 8.01 -7.16 21.75
C ARG A 459 7.97 -8.18 22.89
N GLU A 460 7.55 -7.76 24.08
CA GLU A 460 7.31 -8.67 25.21
C GLU A 460 6.28 -9.76 24.81
N ALA A 461 6.74 -11.02 24.73
CA ALA A 461 5.96 -12.17 24.27
C ALA A 461 6.69 -13.49 24.61
N SER A 462 5.93 -14.59 24.66
CA SER A 462 6.41 -15.93 25.06
C SER A 462 7.21 -16.66 23.98
N TRP A 463 8.40 -16.15 23.62
CA TRP A 463 9.36 -16.80 22.72
C TRP A 463 10.78 -16.23 22.91
N GLY A 464 11.79 -17.08 22.74
CA GLY A 464 13.18 -16.83 23.16
C GLY A 464 13.95 -15.82 22.32
N LEU A 465 15.01 -15.27 22.90
CA LEU A 465 15.84 -14.22 22.30
C LEU A 465 16.53 -14.66 21.01
N ASP A 466 17.07 -15.89 20.97
CA ASP A 466 17.72 -16.45 19.78
C ASP A 466 16.74 -16.60 18.60
N SER A 467 15.49 -17.04 18.84
CA SER A 467 14.46 -17.12 17.80
C SER A 467 14.11 -15.74 17.23
N ARG A 468 14.18 -14.69 18.05
CA ARG A 468 13.94 -13.30 17.62
C ARG A 468 15.08 -12.78 16.75
N TYR A 469 16.32 -13.04 17.11
CA TYR A 469 17.46 -12.71 16.26
C TYR A 469 17.46 -13.52 14.96
N ALA A 470 17.11 -14.81 15.01
CA ALA A 470 16.95 -15.63 13.82
C ALA A 470 15.91 -15.02 12.86
N LEU A 471 14.73 -14.62 13.39
CA LEU A 471 13.66 -14.02 12.59
C LEU A 471 14.04 -12.64 12.06
N LEU A 472 14.69 -11.80 12.88
CA LEU A 472 15.21 -10.49 12.46
C LEU A 472 16.13 -10.67 11.25
N GLN A 473 17.14 -11.54 11.37
CA GLN A 473 18.11 -11.79 10.31
C GLN A 473 17.45 -12.33 9.04
N PHE A 474 16.51 -13.27 9.20
CA PHE A 474 15.77 -13.84 8.08
C PHE A 474 14.99 -12.77 7.31
N MET A 475 14.26 -11.89 8.01
CA MET A 475 13.44 -10.87 7.36
C MET A 475 14.27 -9.74 6.74
N GLU A 476 15.38 -9.35 7.38
CA GLU A 476 16.37 -8.42 6.79
C GLU A 476 16.98 -8.99 5.50
N ASP A 477 17.36 -10.26 5.51
CA ASP A 477 17.90 -10.93 4.32
C ASP A 477 16.86 -11.05 3.22
N TYR A 478 15.61 -11.35 3.57
CA TYR A 478 14.51 -11.44 2.62
C TYR A 478 14.32 -10.11 1.87
N GLN A 479 14.21 -8.97 2.56
CA GLN A 479 14.11 -7.68 1.87
C GLN A 479 15.37 -7.32 1.07
N THR A 480 16.55 -7.62 1.63
CA THR A 480 17.83 -7.31 0.99
C THR A 480 18.00 -8.12 -0.28
N ALA A 481 17.57 -9.38 -0.29
CA ALA A 481 17.66 -10.24 -1.45
C ALA A 481 16.77 -9.76 -2.61
N TYR A 482 15.60 -9.17 -2.34
CA TYR A 482 14.82 -8.52 -3.41
C TYR A 482 15.53 -7.28 -3.94
N ALA A 483 16.08 -6.45 -3.05
CA ALA A 483 16.77 -5.23 -3.44
C ALA A 483 18.05 -5.49 -4.24
N LEU A 484 18.80 -6.54 -3.88
CA LEU A 484 20.00 -7.01 -4.58
C LEU A 484 19.71 -8.03 -5.68
N LYS A 485 18.43 -8.38 -5.89
CA LYS A 485 17.96 -9.37 -6.87
C LYS A 485 18.64 -10.74 -6.75
N ARG A 486 18.92 -11.16 -5.51
CA ARG A 486 19.52 -12.46 -5.17
C ARG A 486 18.54 -13.60 -5.32
N LEU A 487 18.34 -14.01 -6.57
CA LEU A 487 17.49 -15.16 -6.89
C LEU A 487 18.04 -16.45 -6.26
N ASP A 488 19.37 -16.58 -6.18
CA ASP A 488 20.09 -17.67 -5.50
C ASP A 488 19.61 -17.83 -4.05
N TYR A 489 19.50 -16.71 -3.33
CA TYR A 489 19.05 -16.72 -1.94
C TYR A 489 17.57 -17.05 -1.84
N ILE A 490 16.74 -16.34 -2.61
CA ILE A 490 15.28 -16.52 -2.55
C ILE A 490 14.94 -17.98 -2.85
N GLU A 491 15.55 -18.59 -3.86
CA GLU A 491 15.39 -20.00 -4.18
C GLU A 491 15.83 -20.92 -3.04
N SER A 492 16.96 -20.61 -2.39
CA SER A 492 17.49 -21.43 -1.28
C SER A 492 16.62 -21.45 -0.02
N ILE A 493 15.80 -20.41 0.20
CA ILE A 493 14.95 -20.30 1.40
C ILE A 493 13.53 -20.81 1.18
N PHE A 494 13.17 -21.32 0.00
CA PHE A 494 11.89 -22.01 -0.21
C PHE A 494 12.11 -23.51 -0.13
N SER A 495 11.28 -24.22 0.64
CA SER A 495 11.27 -25.68 0.57
C SER A 495 10.81 -26.15 -0.81
N ASP A 496 11.27 -27.33 -1.24
CA ASP A 496 10.96 -27.83 -2.59
C ASP A 496 9.45 -28.02 -2.82
N ASN A 497 8.72 -28.30 -1.73
CA ASN A 497 7.26 -28.46 -1.73
C ASN A 497 6.52 -27.20 -1.25
N ALA A 498 7.16 -26.02 -1.27
CA ALA A 498 6.56 -24.79 -0.77
C ALA A 498 5.22 -24.46 -1.47
N ILE A 499 4.23 -24.09 -0.66
CA ILE A 499 2.93 -23.59 -1.13
C ILE A 499 3.01 -22.08 -1.28
N ILE A 500 3.01 -21.60 -2.51
CA ILE A 500 3.13 -20.17 -2.80
C ILE A 500 1.82 -19.66 -3.40
N ILE A 501 1.22 -18.66 -2.76
CA ILE A 501 -0.06 -18.07 -3.17
C ILE A 501 0.13 -16.57 -3.42
N THR A 502 -0.37 -16.10 -4.56
CA THR A 502 -0.49 -14.67 -4.88
C THR A 502 -1.96 -14.35 -5.11
N GLY A 503 -2.52 -13.42 -4.37
CA GLY A 503 -3.81 -12.81 -4.65
C GLY A 503 -3.61 -11.59 -5.55
N THR A 504 -4.38 -11.50 -6.63
CA THR A 504 -4.47 -10.28 -7.45
C THR A 504 -5.91 -9.85 -7.53
N LEU A 505 -6.17 -8.54 -7.43
CA LEU A 505 -7.46 -7.98 -7.78
C LEU A 505 -7.74 -8.28 -9.25
N SER A 506 -8.88 -8.91 -9.55
CA SER A 506 -9.20 -9.29 -10.93
C SER A 506 -9.46 -8.02 -11.74
N PRO A 507 -8.70 -7.75 -12.82
CA PRO A 507 -9.07 -6.68 -13.74
C PRO A 507 -10.41 -7.06 -14.39
N LYS A 508 -11.34 -6.09 -14.43
CA LYS A 508 -12.69 -6.23 -15.00
C LYS A 508 -12.66 -7.13 -16.24
N VAL A 509 -13.19 -8.35 -16.11
CA VAL A 509 -13.44 -9.20 -17.28
C VAL A 509 -14.58 -8.52 -18.03
N ARG A 510 -14.26 -7.84 -19.14
CA ARG A 510 -15.28 -7.59 -20.18
C ARG A 510 -15.75 -8.97 -20.60
N LYS A 511 -16.96 -9.36 -20.19
CA LYS A 511 -17.60 -10.58 -20.67
C LYS A 511 -17.64 -10.49 -22.21
N ARG A 512 -16.88 -11.37 -22.88
CA ARG A 512 -17.23 -11.78 -24.24
C ARG A 512 -18.47 -12.66 -24.08
N PHE A 513 -19.54 -12.28 -24.75
CA PHE A 513 -20.74 -13.10 -24.86
C PHE A 513 -20.39 -14.43 -25.54
N TYR A 514 -20.60 -15.54 -24.84
CA TYR A 514 -20.76 -16.86 -25.46
C TYR A 514 -22.26 -17.20 -25.46
N GLY A 515 -22.67 -17.93 -26.50
CA GLY A 515 -24.06 -18.18 -26.85
C GLY A 515 -24.88 -18.98 -25.83
N PRO A 516 -26.18 -19.13 -26.09
CA PRO A 516 -27.14 -19.68 -25.14
C PRO A 516 -26.92 -21.20 -25.00
N GLY A 517 -26.46 -21.64 -23.82
CA GLY A 517 -26.34 -23.08 -23.52
C GLY A 517 -25.45 -23.48 -22.35
N GLU A 518 -24.54 -22.62 -21.87
CA GLU A 518 -23.68 -22.97 -20.72
C GLU A 518 -23.95 -22.07 -19.52
N VAL A 519 -24.50 -22.66 -18.46
CA VAL A 519 -24.64 -22.03 -17.14
C VAL A 519 -23.24 -21.93 -16.53
N SER A 520 -22.53 -20.85 -16.84
CA SER A 520 -21.27 -20.51 -16.15
C SER A 520 -21.60 -19.72 -14.89
N GLY A 521 -21.13 -20.26 -13.77
CA GLY A 521 -21.38 -19.76 -12.42
C GLY A 521 -21.05 -18.27 -12.22
N LEU A 522 -21.92 -17.68 -11.40
CA LEU A 522 -21.73 -16.48 -10.59
C LEU A 522 -20.25 -16.17 -10.30
N SER A 523 -19.83 -14.95 -10.64
CA SER A 523 -18.64 -14.34 -10.04
C SER A 523 -18.98 -12.90 -9.67
N LEU A 524 -19.39 -12.75 -8.41
CA LEU A 524 -19.61 -11.52 -7.66
C LEU A 524 -18.26 -10.89 -7.24
N GLY A 525 -18.28 -9.57 -7.10
CA GLY A 525 -17.28 -8.75 -6.44
C GLY A 525 -15.99 -8.59 -7.24
N ASN A 526 -15.15 -7.67 -6.78
CA ASN A 526 -13.70 -7.76 -6.95
C ASN A 526 -13.18 -9.07 -6.35
N LYS A 527 -13.38 -10.17 -7.06
CA LYS A 527 -12.87 -11.48 -6.69
C LYS A 527 -11.35 -11.35 -6.68
N VAL A 528 -10.75 -11.45 -5.50
CA VAL A 528 -9.31 -11.70 -5.40
C VAL A 528 -9.09 -13.05 -6.06
N THR A 529 -8.42 -13.04 -7.21
CA THR A 529 -8.03 -14.28 -7.85
C THR A 529 -6.75 -14.74 -7.17
N TYR A 530 -6.87 -15.81 -6.40
CA TYR A 530 -5.71 -16.49 -5.82
C TYR A 530 -5.11 -17.43 -6.86
N LYS A 531 -3.81 -17.31 -7.07
CA LYS A 531 -3.03 -18.24 -7.88
C LYS A 531 -2.07 -18.98 -6.97
N LYS A 532 -2.14 -20.32 -7.01
CA LYS A 532 -1.16 -21.21 -6.38
C LYS A 532 -0.01 -21.45 -7.36
N HIS A 533 1.22 -21.43 -6.86
CA HIS A 533 2.45 -21.63 -7.60
C HIS A 533 3.30 -22.68 -6.90
N THR A 534 4.05 -23.46 -7.68
CA THR A 534 5.19 -24.24 -7.19
C THR A 534 6.41 -23.33 -7.03
N LYS A 535 7.42 -23.78 -6.28
CA LYS A 535 8.73 -23.10 -6.16
C LYS A 535 9.29 -22.72 -7.53
N ASP A 536 9.46 -23.68 -8.44
CA ASP A 536 10.03 -23.44 -9.78
C ASP A 536 9.25 -22.38 -10.57
N SER A 537 7.92 -22.49 -10.59
CA SER A 537 7.07 -21.54 -11.33
C SER A 537 7.09 -20.13 -10.73
N TYR A 538 7.29 -20.02 -9.41
CA TYR A 538 7.42 -18.74 -8.72
C TYR A 538 8.79 -18.12 -8.99
N ILE A 539 9.87 -18.89 -8.83
CA ILE A 539 11.25 -18.45 -9.06
C ILE A 539 11.44 -18.03 -10.53
N ALA A 540 10.87 -18.76 -11.49
CA ALA A 540 10.92 -18.39 -12.90
C ALA A 540 10.26 -17.03 -13.19
N ARG A 541 9.13 -16.73 -12.54
CA ARG A 541 8.47 -15.41 -12.65
C ARG A 541 9.29 -14.32 -11.97
N LEU A 542 9.79 -14.59 -10.76
CA LEU A 542 10.59 -13.64 -10.00
C LEU A 542 11.89 -13.27 -10.74
N LYS A 543 12.51 -14.23 -11.44
CA LYS A 543 13.66 -14.01 -12.31
C LYS A 543 13.36 -12.98 -13.40
N GLU A 544 12.20 -13.08 -14.02
CA GLU A 544 11.77 -12.13 -15.05
C GLU A 544 11.47 -10.75 -14.46
N ASP A 545 10.84 -10.70 -13.28
CA ASP A 545 10.57 -9.44 -12.57
C ASP A 545 11.88 -8.73 -12.17
N PHE A 546 12.88 -9.49 -11.70
CA PHE A 546 14.21 -8.99 -11.37
C PHE A 546 14.94 -8.44 -12.60
N ARG A 547 14.76 -9.08 -13.77
CA ARG A 547 15.36 -8.63 -15.03
C ARG A 547 14.74 -7.34 -15.55
N LYS A 548 13.41 -7.19 -15.43
CA LYS A 548 12.67 -6.03 -15.98
C LYS A 548 12.85 -4.75 -15.16
N ASN A 549 12.96 -4.87 -13.85
CA ASN A 549 12.96 -3.71 -12.97
C ASN A 549 14.37 -3.18 -12.73
N SER A 550 14.61 -1.86 -12.78
CA SER A 550 15.94 -1.30 -12.45
C SER A 550 16.22 -1.33 -10.94
N PHE A 551 15.17 -1.24 -10.12
CA PHE A 551 15.24 -1.40 -8.66
C PHE A 551 14.01 -2.18 -8.18
N ILE A 552 14.16 -2.85 -7.04
CA ILE A 552 13.06 -3.43 -6.26
C ILE A 552 13.34 -3.08 -4.79
N GLN A 553 12.32 -2.70 -4.04
CA GLN A 553 12.44 -2.36 -2.63
C GLN A 553 11.23 -2.92 -1.89
N LEU A 554 11.49 -3.66 -0.83
CA LEU A 554 10.48 -4.13 0.11
C LEU A 554 10.60 -3.31 1.39
N ILE A 555 9.45 -2.92 1.94
CA ILE A 555 9.36 -2.32 3.27
C ILE A 555 8.32 -3.12 4.04
N PHE A 556 8.70 -3.57 5.23
CA PHE A 556 7.84 -4.35 6.11
C PHE A 556 7.40 -3.51 7.30
N GLU A 557 6.11 -3.58 7.59
CA GLU A 557 5.42 -2.92 8.69
C GLU A 557 4.37 -3.89 9.26
N ASP A 558 3.73 -3.53 10.38
CA ASP A 558 2.59 -4.30 10.93
C ASP A 558 2.86 -5.79 11.11
N THR A 559 3.78 -6.12 12.01
CA THR A 559 4.24 -7.51 12.14
C THR A 559 3.40 -8.27 13.17
N TYR A 560 2.68 -9.29 12.70
CA TYR A 560 1.97 -10.26 13.52
C TYR A 560 2.74 -11.58 13.52
N ILE A 561 3.24 -11.96 14.70
CA ILE A 561 4.01 -13.19 14.88
C ILE A 561 3.21 -14.14 15.75
N SER A 562 3.07 -15.37 15.27
CA SER A 562 2.52 -16.48 16.03
C SER A 562 3.47 -17.68 15.94
N LYS A 563 4.06 -18.04 17.07
CA LYS A 563 4.77 -19.30 17.21
C LYS A 563 3.74 -20.43 17.30
N VAL A 564 3.98 -21.52 16.58
CA VAL A 564 3.19 -22.74 16.78
C VAL A 564 3.77 -23.46 17.99
N SER A 565 3.02 -23.46 19.10
CA SER A 565 3.48 -23.99 20.39
C SER A 565 3.42 -25.52 20.46
N ASN A 566 4.39 -26.10 21.17
CA ASN A 566 4.54 -27.50 21.61
C ASN A 566 5.22 -28.50 20.67
N ILE A 567 6.43 -28.19 20.22
CA ILE A 567 7.48 -29.22 20.09
C ILE A 567 8.61 -28.81 21.04
N GLU A 568 8.55 -29.26 22.29
CA GLU A 568 9.64 -29.07 23.25
C GLU A 568 10.91 -29.77 22.73
N GLY A 569 12.07 -29.08 22.81
CA GLY A 569 13.39 -29.68 22.57
C GLY A 569 14.10 -29.29 21.26
N LEU A 570 13.53 -28.44 20.41
CA LEU A 570 14.19 -28.05 19.15
C LEU A 570 14.23 -26.54 18.95
N VAL A 571 15.27 -25.91 19.50
CA VAL A 571 15.80 -24.61 19.00
C VAL A 571 16.20 -24.72 17.50
N ASN A 572 16.14 -25.93 16.92
CA ASN A 572 16.46 -26.28 15.54
C ASN A 572 15.27 -26.58 14.61
N ASN A 573 14.00 -26.37 15.01
CA ASN A 573 12.84 -26.46 14.10
C ASN A 573 11.64 -25.63 14.62
N ASP A 574 11.87 -24.40 15.07
CA ASP A 574 10.78 -23.51 15.48
C ASP A 574 9.95 -23.15 14.24
N VAL A 575 8.69 -23.58 14.16
CA VAL A 575 7.79 -23.14 13.08
C VAL A 575 7.09 -21.85 13.48
N ILE A 576 7.44 -20.78 12.77
CA ILE A 576 6.91 -19.44 12.99
C ILE A 576 5.98 -19.07 11.85
N TRP A 577 4.78 -18.61 12.20
CA TRP A 577 3.97 -17.83 11.30
C TRP A 577 4.23 -16.34 11.54
N ILE A 578 4.54 -15.63 10.47
CA ILE A 578 4.67 -14.17 10.46
C ILE A 578 3.78 -13.61 9.36
N GLU A 579 2.95 -12.62 9.69
CA GLU A 579 2.17 -11.83 8.74
C GLU A 579 2.60 -10.38 8.85
N LEU A 580 2.86 -9.75 7.71
CA LEU A 580 3.49 -8.45 7.57
C LEU A 580 2.71 -7.64 6.57
N ASN A 581 2.51 -6.36 6.85
CA ASN A 581 2.19 -5.43 5.79
C ASN A 581 3.45 -5.16 4.96
N GLN A 582 3.39 -5.50 3.68
CA GLN A 582 4.46 -5.33 2.72
C GLN A 582 4.11 -4.20 1.76
N CYS A 583 4.98 -3.19 1.73
CA CYS A 583 5.04 -2.24 0.62
C CYS A 583 6.08 -2.75 -0.39
N TYR A 584 5.63 -3.09 -1.60
CA TYR A 584 6.48 -3.47 -2.72
C TYR A 584 6.65 -2.27 -3.64
N LYS A 585 7.89 -1.92 -3.96
CA LYS A 585 8.21 -0.84 -4.91
C LYS A 585 9.23 -1.31 -5.91
N SER A 586 9.06 -0.90 -7.16
CA SER A 586 9.97 -1.19 -8.25
C SER A 586 9.86 -0.11 -9.31
N SER A 587 10.74 -0.15 -10.31
CA SER A 587 10.71 0.82 -11.41
C SER A 587 9.43 0.77 -12.27
N LEU A 588 8.70 -0.35 -12.26
CA LEU A 588 7.51 -0.55 -13.10
C LEU A 588 6.22 -0.72 -12.29
N TYR A 589 6.32 -0.96 -10.99
CA TYR A 589 5.19 -1.33 -10.15
C TYR A 589 5.40 -0.91 -8.71
N SER A 590 4.35 -0.40 -8.08
CA SER A 590 4.30 -0.13 -6.64
C SER A 590 2.94 -0.59 -6.14
N ASP A 591 2.93 -1.35 -5.06
CA ASP A 591 1.71 -1.85 -4.43
C ASP A 591 1.93 -2.18 -2.96
N ARG A 592 0.82 -2.34 -2.25
CA ARG A 592 0.80 -2.68 -0.83
C ARG A 592 -0.15 -3.85 -0.59
N GLY A 593 0.29 -4.78 0.23
CA GLY A 593 -0.53 -5.92 0.63
C GLY A 593 0.02 -6.60 1.87
N TYR A 594 -0.52 -7.76 2.19
CA TYR A 594 -0.14 -8.54 3.36
C TYR A 594 0.61 -9.78 2.91
N LEU A 595 1.86 -9.90 3.37
CA LEU A 595 2.71 -11.08 3.19
C LEU A 595 2.59 -11.94 4.44
N ALA A 596 2.13 -13.18 4.31
CA ALA A 596 2.26 -14.16 5.38
C ALA A 596 3.24 -15.26 4.99
N LEU A 597 4.11 -15.61 5.91
CA LEU A 597 5.11 -16.67 5.79
C LEU A 597 4.94 -17.68 6.92
N GLN A 598 4.95 -18.96 6.57
CA GLN A 598 5.23 -20.06 7.50
C GLN A 598 6.69 -20.47 7.31
N ILE A 599 7.51 -20.24 8.33
CA ILE A 599 8.96 -20.44 8.28
C ILE A 599 9.34 -21.53 9.27
N ASN A 600 10.08 -22.53 8.79
CA ASN A 600 10.82 -23.44 9.65
C ASN A 600 12.16 -22.80 10.00
N MET A 601 12.28 -22.30 11.23
CA MET A 601 13.45 -21.55 11.68
C MET A 601 14.58 -22.48 12.08
N ARG A 602 15.77 -22.21 11.52
CA ARG A 602 17.02 -22.90 11.85
C ARG A 602 18.14 -21.87 11.99
N PRO A 603 19.17 -22.11 12.82
CA PRO A 603 20.34 -21.22 12.91
C PRO A 603 21.04 -20.97 11.56
N LYS A 604 20.99 -21.95 10.67
CA LYS A 604 21.37 -21.84 9.25
C LYS A 604 20.36 -22.62 8.41
N GLY A 605 19.98 -22.08 7.26
CA GLY A 605 19.06 -22.76 6.32
C GLY A 605 17.60 -22.80 6.78
N SER A 606 17.07 -21.68 7.29
CA SER A 606 15.62 -21.54 7.50
C SER A 606 14.87 -21.62 6.17
N GLU A 607 13.70 -22.26 6.18
CA GLU A 607 12.94 -22.56 4.97
C GLU A 607 11.49 -22.07 5.08
N ILE A 608 10.97 -21.52 3.99
CA ILE A 608 9.59 -21.11 3.82
C ILE A 608 8.79 -22.29 3.25
N ASN A 609 7.80 -22.74 4.01
CA ASN A 609 6.86 -23.79 3.59
C ASN A 609 5.59 -23.22 2.98
N VAL A 610 5.14 -22.06 3.47
CA VAL A 610 3.95 -21.38 2.95
C VAL A 610 4.27 -19.91 2.79
N ARG A 611 3.95 -19.35 1.63
CA ARG A 611 4.01 -17.92 1.37
C ARG A 611 2.73 -17.45 0.72
N THR A 612 1.99 -16.57 1.39
CA THR A 612 0.83 -15.89 0.82
C THR A 612 1.13 -14.42 0.64
N TRP A 613 0.64 -13.83 -0.44
CA TRP A 613 0.57 -12.38 -0.58
C TRP A 613 -0.84 -12.00 -1.02
N THR A 614 -1.52 -11.14 -0.27
CA THR A 614 -2.92 -10.78 -0.50
C THR A 614 -3.16 -9.28 -0.36
N PRO A 615 -4.08 -8.70 -1.14
CA PRO A 615 -4.38 -7.26 -1.06
C PRO A 615 -5.04 -6.85 0.27
N TYR A 616 -5.64 -7.81 0.98
CA TYR A 616 -6.30 -7.61 2.28
C TYR A 616 -5.65 -8.49 3.35
N PHE A 617 -5.74 -8.05 4.61
CA PHE A 617 -5.26 -8.80 5.76
C PHE A 617 -6.06 -10.09 5.93
N ILE A 618 -5.38 -11.22 6.17
CA ILE A 618 -6.05 -12.50 6.42
C ILE A 618 -5.58 -13.02 7.77
N PRO A 619 -6.45 -13.05 8.80
CA PRO A 619 -6.05 -13.49 10.12
C PRO A 619 -5.25 -14.80 10.09
N ILE A 620 -4.08 -14.78 10.74
CA ILE A 620 -3.13 -15.89 10.76
C ILE A 620 -3.77 -17.24 11.17
N GLU A 621 -4.82 -17.22 12.00
CA GLU A 621 -5.57 -18.42 12.40
C GLU A 621 -6.33 -19.06 11.24
N ASN A 622 -6.82 -18.27 10.29
CA ASN A 622 -7.45 -18.80 9.07
C ASN A 622 -6.39 -19.41 8.14
N LEU A 623 -5.22 -18.80 8.06
CA LEU A 623 -4.08 -19.33 7.30
C LEU A 623 -3.61 -20.67 7.90
N LYS A 624 -3.47 -20.75 9.24
CA LYS A 624 -3.13 -22.00 9.94
C LYS A 624 -4.13 -23.13 9.70
N LYS A 625 -5.43 -22.83 9.69
CA LYS A 625 -6.49 -23.81 9.37
C LYS A 625 -6.38 -24.31 7.92
N SER A 626 -6.04 -23.42 7.01
CA SER A 626 -5.93 -23.73 5.57
C SER A 626 -4.63 -24.46 5.22
N PHE A 627 -3.56 -24.22 5.98
CA PHE A 627 -2.23 -24.76 5.77
C PHE A 627 -1.66 -25.32 7.09
N PRO A 628 -2.20 -26.45 7.59
CA PRO A 628 -1.74 -27.05 8.84
C PRO A 628 -0.29 -27.54 8.73
N ILE A 629 0.42 -27.56 9.86
CA ILE A 629 1.79 -28.07 9.95
C ILE A 629 1.73 -29.59 10.18
N GLY A 630 2.49 -30.34 9.39
CA GLY A 630 2.63 -31.80 9.55
C GLY A 630 1.66 -32.61 8.70
N TYR A 631 2.05 -32.83 7.44
CA TYR A 631 1.76 -34.05 6.68
C TYR A 631 3.04 -34.50 5.98
#